data_AF-G9CBQ2-F1
#
_entry.id   AF-G9CBQ2-F1
#
_cell.length_a   1.000
_cell.length_b   1.000
_cell.length_c   1.000
_cell.angle_alpha   90.00
_cell.angle_beta   90.00
_cell.angle_gamma   90.00
#
_symmetry.space_group_name_H-M   'P 1'
#
loop_
_entity.id
_entity.type
_entity.pdbx_description
1 polymer ?
#
loop_
_entity_poly.entity_id
_entity_poly.type
_entity_poly.pdbx_seq_one_letter_code
_entity_poly.pdbx_strand_id
1 'polypeptide(L)' 'IGFHDIRCVESGGPEPGVGCAGRGVITSINFLEENGAYEGVDYVSYDVLGDVVCGGFA' A
#
# COMPACT_ATOMS: atom_id res chain seq x y z
N ILE A 1 5.22 1.78 -17.06
CA ILE A 1 6.58 2.16 -16.60
C ILE A 1 6.60 3.68 -16.51
N GLY A 2 6.96 4.23 -15.34
CA GLY A 2 6.99 5.67 -15.06
C GLY A 2 8.35 6.31 -15.35
N PHE A 3 8.63 7.46 -14.74
CA PHE A 3 9.91 8.17 -14.88
C PHE A 3 11.06 7.39 -14.22
N HIS A 4 12.27 7.40 -14.80
CA HIS A 4 13.42 6.62 -14.35
C HIS A 4 13.12 5.14 -14.08
N ASP A 5 12.28 4.53 -14.93
CA ASP A 5 11.84 3.12 -14.81
C ASP A 5 11.11 2.79 -13.49
N ILE A 6 10.68 3.80 -12.74
CA ILE A 6 9.92 3.63 -11.50
C ILE A 6 8.52 3.11 -11.87
N ARG A 7 8.12 2.02 -11.23
CA ARG A 7 6.78 1.45 -11.34
C ARG A 7 5.92 2.03 -10.20
N CYS A 8 4.88 2.79 -10.55
CA CYS A 8 3.90 3.30 -9.60
C CYS A 8 2.60 2.51 -9.74
N VAL A 9 2.03 2.11 -8.61
CA VAL A 9 0.74 1.43 -8.50
C VAL A 9 0.01 1.95 -7.27
N GLU A 10 -1.32 1.91 -7.31
CA GLU A 10 -2.19 2.32 -6.21
C GLU A 10 -3.10 1.14 -5.88
N SER A 11 -3.10 0.65 -4.63
CA SER A 11 -3.98 -0.45 -4.21
C SER A 11 -5.43 0.01 -3.97
N GLY A 12 -5.63 1.34 -3.86
CA GLY A 12 -6.82 1.92 -3.26
C GLY A 12 -6.80 1.74 -1.74
N GLY A 13 -7.72 2.45 -1.08
CA GLY A 13 -7.93 2.38 0.36
C GLY A 13 -9.30 1.80 0.71
N PRO A 14 -9.46 1.23 1.91
CA PRO A 14 -10.76 0.81 2.41
C PRO A 14 -11.68 2.03 2.63
N GLU A 15 -12.97 1.77 2.82
CA GLU A 15 -13.92 2.81 3.21
C GLU A 15 -13.46 3.49 4.53
N PRO A 16 -13.48 4.84 4.62
CA PRO A 16 -13.06 5.55 5.82
C PRO A 16 -13.77 5.06 7.08
N GLY A 17 -13.02 4.82 8.16
CA GLY A 17 -13.56 4.34 9.43
C GLY A 17 -13.79 2.83 9.52
N VAL A 18 -13.43 2.05 8.48
CA VAL A 18 -13.54 0.58 8.47
C VAL A 18 -12.16 -0.05 8.65
N GLY A 19 -11.65 -0.03 9.89
CA GLY A 19 -10.46 -0.80 10.29
C GLY A 19 -9.29 0.00 10.89
N CYS A 20 -8.25 -0.72 11.30
CA CYS A 20 -7.02 -0.15 11.87
C CYS A 20 -5.93 -0.01 10.80
N ALA A 21 -4.99 0.90 11.01
CA ALA A 21 -3.88 1.20 10.10
C ALA A 21 -3.17 -0.04 9.56
N GLY A 22 -2.77 -0.92 10.48
CA GLY A 22 -2.06 -2.15 10.13
C GLY A 22 -2.86 -3.06 9.22
N ARG A 23 -4.20 -3.13 9.36
CA ARG A 23 -5.02 -4.01 8.51
C ARG A 23 -5.08 -3.48 7.08
N GLY A 24 -5.24 -2.17 6.89
CA GLY A 24 -5.22 -1.54 5.58
C GLY A 24 -3.90 -1.81 4.85
N VAL A 25 -2.79 -1.56 5.53
CA VAL A 25 -1.45 -1.79 4.97
C VAL A 25 -1.21 -3.27 4.62
N ILE A 26 -1.52 -4.20 5.53
CA ILE A 26 -1.32 -5.63 5.27
C ILE A 26 -2.17 -6.10 4.09
N THR A 27 -3.44 -5.65 3.99
CA THR A 27 -4.30 -6.00 2.86
C THR A 27 -3.74 -5.49 1.54
N SER A 28 -3.26 -4.24 1.50
CA SER A 28 -2.61 -3.67 0.30
C SER A 28 -1.34 -4.44 -0.09
N ILE A 29 -0.50 -4.80 0.89
CA ILE A 29 0.72 -5.58 0.63
C ILE A 29 0.37 -6.95 0.05
N ASN A 30 -0.55 -7.69 0.68
CA ASN A 30 -0.97 -9.01 0.21
C ASN A 30 -1.52 -8.96 -1.21
N PHE A 31 -2.37 -7.97 -1.51
CA PHE A 31 -2.92 -7.78 -2.86
C PHE A 31 -1.81 -7.56 -3.90
N LEU A 32 -0.81 -6.73 -3.57
CA LEU A 32 0.32 -6.46 -4.46
C LEU A 32 1.25 -7.68 -4.61
N GLU A 33 1.45 -8.48 -3.55
CA GLU A 33 2.17 -9.76 -3.61
C GLU A 33 1.47 -10.73 -4.56
N GLU A 34 0.15 -10.93 -4.42
CA GLU A 34 -0.65 -11.82 -5.25
C GLU A 34 -0.64 -11.43 -6.74
N ASN A 35 -0.42 -10.15 -7.05
CA ASN A 35 -0.32 -9.64 -8.42
C ASN A 35 1.13 -9.56 -8.94
N GLY A 36 2.12 -10.08 -8.21
CA GLY A 36 3.52 -10.12 -8.64
C GLY A 36 4.19 -8.74 -8.71
N ALA A 37 3.72 -7.76 -7.94
CA ALA A 37 4.23 -6.38 -7.99
C ALA A 37 5.71 -6.25 -7.62
N TYR A 38 6.25 -7.23 -6.87
CA TYR A 38 7.61 -7.20 -6.32
C TYR A 38 8.65 -7.96 -7.16
N GLU A 39 8.28 -8.53 -8.29
CA GLU A 39 9.23 -9.22 -9.14
C GLU A 39 10.17 -8.22 -9.82
N GLY A 40 11.48 -8.40 -9.60
CA GLY A 40 12.54 -7.58 -10.23
C GLY A 40 12.56 -6.12 -9.77
N VAL A 41 12.21 -5.84 -8.51
CA VAL A 41 12.39 -4.52 -7.87
C VAL A 41 13.38 -4.62 -6.73
N ASP A 42 14.35 -3.71 -6.71
CA ASP A 42 15.36 -3.62 -5.64
C ASP A 42 14.86 -2.85 -4.41
N TYR A 43 13.89 -1.96 -4.62
CA TYR A 43 13.34 -1.09 -3.58
C TYR A 43 11.86 -0.81 -3.84
N VAL A 44 11.09 -0.77 -2.75
CA VAL A 44 9.67 -0.43 -2.75
C VAL A 44 9.44 0.65 -1.69
N SER A 45 8.71 1.70 -2.08
CA SER A 45 8.27 2.76 -1.17
C SER A 45 6.75 2.72 -1.10
N TYR A 46 6.21 2.75 0.12
CA TYR A 46 4.78 2.83 0.38
C TYR A 46 4.47 4.19 0.97
N ASP A 47 3.46 4.86 0.42
CA ASP A 47 2.82 6.01 1.04
C ASP A 47 1.49 5.56 1.64
N VAL A 48 1.26 5.90 2.90
CA VAL A 48 0.05 5.50 3.63
C VAL A 48 -0.53 6.74 4.27
N LEU A 49 -1.74 7.11 3.84
CA LEU A 49 -2.46 8.22 4.43
C LEU A 49 -2.77 7.89 5.91
N GLY A 50 -2.36 8.80 6.80
CA GLY A 50 -2.49 8.60 8.25
C GLY A 50 -3.90 8.82 8.81
N ASP A 51 -4.86 9.27 7.98
CA ASP A 51 -6.23 9.65 8.35
C ASP A 51 -7.26 8.52 8.13
N VAL A 52 -6.95 7.52 7.30
CA VAL A 52 -7.83 6.37 6.99
C VAL A 52 -7.86 5.28 8.08
N VAL A 53 -7.38 5.58 9.31
CA VAL A 53 -7.09 4.55 10.31
C VAL A 53 -7.72 4.88 11.67
N CYS A 54 -8.45 3.92 12.26
CA CYS A 54 -9.21 4.11 13.52
C CYS A 54 -8.37 4.40 14.79
N GLY A 55 -7.09 4.78 14.71
CA GLY A 55 -6.26 5.05 15.90
C GLY A 55 -4.86 5.63 15.68
N GLY A 56 -4.54 6.08 14.46
CA GLY A 56 -3.17 6.45 14.07
C GLY A 56 -2.21 5.26 13.96
N PHE A 57 -0.98 5.52 13.48
CA PHE A 57 0.17 4.63 13.68
C PHE A 57 0.81 5.01 15.01
N ALA A 58 0.74 4.13 16.01
CA ALA A 58 1.44 4.26 17.28
C ALA A 58 2.32 3.02 17.51
#